data_AF-A0A443S4G2-F1
#
_entry.id   AF-A0A443S4G2-F1
#
_cell.length_a   1.000
_cell.length_b   1.000
_cell.length_c   1.000
_cell.angle_alpha   90.00
_cell.angle_beta   90.00
_cell.angle_gamma   90.00
#
_symmetry.space_group_name_H-M   'P 1'
#
loop_
_entity.id
_entity.type
_entity.pdbx_description
1 polymer ?
#
loop_
_entity_poly.entity_id
_entity_poly.type
_entity_poly.pdbx_seq_one_letter_code
_entity_poly.pdbx_strand_id
1 'polypeptide(L)'
;MGTFVGHALPGSLFLIVSFWWAADVLNYYYRNVAKRKSANLSTSDMKLDFSSCHGKLGQGLFVVSLTVVGMVGEYLTAFDKGPVMCKDNLQHMSMYLFFFFFGLSYLFSYCGASLPLDAPYFTLVLSFFGETLLFFFHLHGRSHLDIHVHTLLIVVTSLCTLCTCFEWLHKRSVLAALGRPFWCCVQGTWFWQVGFILYNPLPNAKKWDEHNHEQIMVITSMFCWHIIAALIWFTFLCFRYSRKYKNIWSVTHTQEATSSKYQQLKIEDDSSVMSD
;
A
#
# COMPACT_ATOMS: atom_id res chain seq x y z
N MET A 1 16.72 9.28 -13.80
CA MET A 1 17.06 7.87 -14.16
C MET A 1 18.45 7.52 -13.67
N GLY A 2 18.65 6.29 -13.17
CA GLY A 2 19.97 5.79 -12.75
C GLY A 2 20.62 6.60 -11.62
N THR A 3 19.83 7.02 -10.63
CA THR A 3 20.30 7.76 -9.46
C THR A 3 19.66 7.21 -8.20
N PHE A 4 20.25 7.55 -7.05
CA PHE A 4 19.67 7.24 -5.75
C PHE A 4 18.23 7.77 -5.62
N VAL A 5 18.03 9.06 -5.94
CA VAL A 5 16.73 9.72 -5.87
C VAL A 5 15.72 9.05 -6.81
N GLY A 6 16.16 8.61 -7.99
CA GLY A 6 15.32 7.88 -8.94
C GLY A 6 14.77 6.55 -8.40
N HIS A 7 15.38 5.98 -7.36
CA HIS A 7 14.90 4.77 -6.68
C HIS A 7 14.21 5.08 -5.35
N ALA A 8 14.78 5.99 -4.56
CA ALA A 8 14.23 6.40 -3.28
C ALA A 8 12.84 7.03 -3.42
N LEU A 9 12.62 7.87 -4.44
CA LEU A 9 11.34 8.53 -4.68
C LEU A 9 10.18 7.54 -4.94
N PRO A 10 10.22 6.66 -5.96
CA PRO A 10 9.17 5.67 -6.15
C PRO A 10 9.04 4.73 -4.94
N GLY A 11 10.17 4.35 -4.33
CA GLY A 11 10.17 3.55 -3.10
C GLY A 11 9.35 4.19 -1.96
N SER A 12 9.55 5.48 -1.73
CA SER A 12 8.78 6.25 -0.74
C SER A 12 7.30 6.35 -1.08
N LEU A 13 6.94 6.54 -2.36
CA LEU A 13 5.54 6.60 -2.79
C LEU A 13 4.83 5.26 -2.55
N PHE A 14 5.46 4.15 -2.89
CA PHE A 14 4.92 2.81 -2.62
C PHE A 14 4.76 2.55 -1.12
N LEU A 15 5.70 3.00 -0.29
CA LEU A 15 5.60 2.89 1.17
C LEU A 15 4.41 3.69 1.74
N ILE A 16 4.26 4.95 1.31
CA ILE A 16 3.15 5.81 1.77
C ILE A 16 1.80 5.17 1.41
N VAL A 17 1.64 4.73 0.17
CA VAL A 17 0.41 4.09 -0.31
C VAL A 17 0.16 2.75 0.38
N SER A 18 1.20 1.93 0.57
CA SER A 18 1.13 0.66 1.31
C SER A 18 0.60 0.87 2.73
N PHE A 19 1.19 1.81 3.48
CA PHE A 19 0.79 2.06 4.85
C PHE A 19 -0.60 2.67 4.95
N TRP A 20 -0.99 3.53 4.00
CA TRP A 20 -2.35 4.05 3.92
C TRP A 20 -3.35 2.90 3.69
N TRP A 21 -3.16 2.08 2.67
CA TRP A 21 -4.06 0.95 2.39
C TRP A 21 -4.13 -0.04 3.55
N ALA A 22 -3.00 -0.38 4.17
CA ALA A 22 -2.98 -1.21 5.36
C ALA A 22 -3.79 -0.58 6.51
N ALA A 23 -3.63 0.73 6.74
CA ALA A 23 -4.36 1.45 7.77
C ALA A 23 -5.88 1.45 7.50
N ASP A 24 -6.32 1.65 6.26
CA ASP A 24 -7.74 1.63 5.87
C ASP A 24 -8.35 0.24 6.09
N VAL A 25 -7.67 -0.82 5.61
CA VAL A 25 -8.10 -2.22 5.78
C VAL A 25 -8.19 -2.60 7.26
N LEU A 26 -7.16 -2.28 8.06
CA LEU A 26 -7.13 -2.62 9.48
C LEU A 26 -8.14 -1.80 10.30
N ASN A 27 -8.31 -0.50 10.01
CA ASN A 27 -9.33 0.33 10.66
C ASN A 27 -10.71 -0.25 10.38
N TYR A 28 -11.01 -0.57 9.11
CA TYR A 28 -12.30 -1.13 8.72
C TYR A 28 -12.55 -2.49 9.38
N TYR A 29 -11.58 -3.40 9.34
CA TYR A 29 -11.71 -4.73 9.95
C TYR A 29 -11.96 -4.65 11.46
N TYR A 30 -11.05 -4.02 12.21
CA TYR A 30 -11.14 -4.01 13.67
C TYR A 30 -12.30 -3.16 14.20
N ARG A 31 -12.71 -2.10 13.49
CA ARG A 31 -13.94 -1.35 13.83
C ARG A 31 -15.17 -2.24 13.77
N ASN A 32 -15.31 -3.05 12.71
CA ASN A 32 -16.47 -3.93 12.55
C ASN A 32 -16.44 -5.11 13.54
N VAL A 33 -15.27 -5.70 13.78
CA VAL A 33 -15.11 -6.74 14.80
C VAL A 33 -15.52 -6.21 16.18
N ALA A 34 -15.06 -5.02 16.55
CA ALA A 34 -15.36 -4.46 17.86
C ALA A 34 -16.86 -4.10 18.02
N LYS A 35 -17.49 -3.54 16.97
CA LYS A 35 -18.94 -3.30 16.95
C LYS A 35 -19.76 -4.58 17.16
N ARG A 36 -19.40 -5.68 16.48
CA ARG A 36 -20.12 -6.97 16.64
C ARG A 36 -19.94 -7.55 18.04
N LYS A 37 -18.72 -7.48 18.58
CA LYS A 37 -18.45 -7.94 19.95
C LYS A 37 -19.30 -7.21 20.98
N SER A 38 -19.47 -5.89 20.84
CA SER A 38 -20.38 -5.14 21.72
C SER A 38 -21.84 -5.58 21.58
N ALA A 39 -22.29 -5.92 20.37
CA ALA A 39 -23.64 -6.41 20.16
C ALA A 39 -23.83 -7.88 20.60
N ASN A 40 -22.83 -8.48 21.27
CA ASN A 40 -22.79 -9.91 21.61
C ASN A 40 -23.00 -10.83 20.40
N LEU A 41 -22.61 -10.36 19.21
CA LEU A 41 -22.74 -11.13 17.97
C LEU A 41 -21.46 -11.90 17.65
N SER A 42 -21.63 -13.11 17.15
CA SER A 42 -20.52 -13.89 16.59
C SER A 42 -19.83 -13.13 15.45
N THR A 43 -18.51 -13.24 15.41
CA THR A 43 -17.67 -12.70 14.32
C THR A 43 -17.63 -13.62 13.10
N SER A 44 -18.07 -14.88 13.22
CA SER A 44 -18.05 -15.86 12.13
C SER A 44 -18.99 -15.48 10.98
N ASP A 45 -20.11 -14.80 11.27
CA ASP A 45 -21.10 -14.37 10.28
C ASP A 45 -20.80 -12.97 9.71
N MET A 46 -19.61 -12.44 9.93
CA MET A 46 -19.24 -11.09 9.53
C MET A 46 -19.02 -11.01 8.01
N LYS A 47 -19.97 -10.41 7.30
CA LYS A 47 -19.85 -10.09 5.87
C LYS A 47 -19.11 -8.77 5.70
N LEU A 48 -17.78 -8.82 5.59
CA LEU A 48 -16.98 -7.67 5.19
C LEU A 48 -16.87 -7.60 3.67
N ASP A 49 -16.84 -6.38 3.15
CA ASP A 49 -16.44 -6.08 1.79
C ASP A 49 -15.40 -4.96 1.84
N PHE A 50 -14.19 -5.25 1.36
CA PHE A 50 -13.06 -4.33 1.37
C PHE A 50 -12.94 -3.47 0.10
N SER A 51 -13.80 -3.67 -0.91
CA SER A 51 -13.78 -2.91 -2.17
C SER A 51 -13.92 -1.40 -1.98
N SER A 52 -14.63 -0.98 -0.94
CA SER A 52 -14.95 0.42 -0.65
C SER A 52 -14.27 0.95 0.61
N CYS A 53 -13.30 0.23 1.18
CA CYS A 53 -12.63 0.69 2.41
C CYS A 53 -11.71 1.91 2.18
N HIS A 54 -11.26 2.11 0.95
CA HIS A 54 -10.41 3.22 0.55
C HIS A 54 -11.24 4.46 0.18
N GLY A 55 -10.81 5.63 0.64
CA GLY A 55 -11.44 6.91 0.29
C GLY A 55 -11.26 7.23 -1.21
N LYS A 56 -12.30 7.04 -2.02
CA LYS A 56 -12.24 7.18 -3.49
C LYS A 56 -11.67 8.53 -3.96
N LEU A 57 -12.19 9.64 -3.43
CA LEU A 57 -11.74 10.99 -3.79
C LEU A 57 -10.26 11.20 -3.44
N GLY A 58 -9.88 10.91 -2.19
CA GLY A 58 -8.51 11.11 -1.71
C GLY A 58 -7.51 10.26 -2.49
N GLN A 59 -7.81 8.99 -2.71
CA GLN A 59 -6.97 8.08 -3.49
C GLN A 59 -6.79 8.58 -4.93
N GLY A 60 -7.90 8.96 -5.58
CA GLY A 60 -7.88 9.44 -6.96
C GLY A 60 -7.07 10.72 -7.11
N LEU A 61 -7.31 11.73 -6.27
CA LEU A 61 -6.58 13.00 -6.31
C LEU A 61 -5.08 12.81 -6.04
N PHE A 62 -4.74 12.00 -5.04
CA PHE A 62 -3.36 11.74 -4.68
C PHE A 62 -2.59 11.08 -5.83
N VAL A 63 -3.12 9.99 -6.40
CA VAL A 63 -2.45 9.26 -7.48
C VAL A 63 -2.37 10.09 -8.76
N VAL A 64 -3.45 10.77 -9.16
CA VAL A 64 -3.45 11.63 -10.36
C VAL A 64 -2.43 12.75 -10.21
N SER A 65 -2.37 13.42 -9.06
CA SER A 65 -1.43 14.52 -8.83
C SER A 65 0.02 14.02 -8.95
N LEU A 66 0.36 12.90 -8.30
CA LEU A 66 1.70 12.33 -8.34
C LEU A 66 2.11 11.89 -9.75
N THR A 67 1.21 11.23 -10.48
CA THR A 67 1.51 10.73 -11.83
C THR A 67 1.64 11.86 -12.85
N VAL A 68 0.84 12.93 -12.73
CA VAL A 68 1.02 14.14 -13.55
C VAL A 68 2.37 14.80 -13.27
N VAL A 69 2.73 15.01 -11.99
CA VAL A 69 4.04 15.57 -11.62
C VAL A 69 5.18 14.69 -12.14
N GLY A 70 5.06 13.36 -12.01
CA GLY A 70 6.03 12.40 -12.53
C GLY A 70 6.19 12.49 -14.04
N MET A 71 5.09 12.48 -14.80
CA MET A 71 5.13 12.61 -16.26
C MET A 71 5.75 13.94 -16.72
N VAL A 72 5.41 15.05 -16.06
CA VAL A 72 6.01 16.36 -16.36
C VAL A 72 7.52 16.34 -16.08
N GLY A 73 7.95 15.79 -14.95
CA GLY A 73 9.37 15.68 -14.61
C GLY A 73 10.18 14.84 -15.61
N GLU A 74 9.62 13.71 -16.05
CA GLU A 74 10.23 12.88 -17.08
C GLU A 74 10.26 13.57 -18.44
N TYR A 75 9.20 14.29 -18.82
CA TYR A 75 9.16 15.06 -20.06
C TYR A 75 10.20 16.18 -20.08
N LEU A 76 10.35 16.92 -18.97
CA LEU A 76 11.31 18.02 -18.87
C LEU A 76 12.77 17.56 -18.98
N THR A 77 13.07 16.33 -18.56
CA THR A 77 14.43 15.75 -18.62
C THR A 77 14.63 14.82 -19.82
N ALA A 78 13.60 14.63 -20.64
CA ALA A 78 13.59 13.68 -21.76
C ALA A 78 14.59 14.01 -22.88
N PHE A 79 14.96 15.29 -23.01
CA PHE A 79 15.75 15.82 -24.14
C PHE A 79 17.16 16.27 -23.74
N ASP A 80 17.58 16.02 -22.49
CA ASP A 80 18.91 16.43 -21.99
C ASP A 80 20.07 15.82 -22.78
N LYS A 81 19.85 14.67 -23.42
CA LYS A 81 20.86 13.92 -24.19
C LYS A 81 20.77 14.15 -25.71
N GLY A 82 19.85 14.98 -26.18
CA GLY A 82 19.65 15.27 -27.60
C GLY A 82 18.19 15.48 -28.02
N PRO A 83 17.92 15.68 -29.32
CA PRO A 83 16.59 16.02 -29.82
C PRO A 83 15.59 14.85 -29.79
N VAL A 84 16.07 13.62 -29.57
CA VAL A 84 15.23 12.42 -29.45
C VAL A 84 14.97 12.14 -27.98
N MET A 85 13.70 11.93 -27.63
CA MET A 85 13.29 11.56 -26.29
C MET A 85 14.04 10.33 -25.80
N CYS A 86 14.68 10.43 -24.64
CA CYS A 86 15.41 9.33 -24.05
C CYS A 86 14.47 8.16 -23.73
N LYS A 87 14.85 6.96 -24.18
CA LYS A 87 14.07 5.71 -24.02
C LYS A 87 13.67 5.45 -22.56
N ASP A 88 14.54 5.79 -21.63
CA ASP A 88 14.38 5.58 -20.21
C ASP A 88 13.23 6.47 -19.67
N ASN A 89 13.25 7.76 -20.01
CA ASN A 89 12.18 8.70 -19.66
C ASN A 89 10.83 8.29 -20.28
N LEU A 90 10.82 7.79 -21.51
CA LEU A 90 9.59 7.32 -22.17
C LEU A 90 8.98 6.11 -21.44
N GLN A 91 9.81 5.16 -21.01
CA GLN A 91 9.34 4.00 -20.24
C GLN A 91 8.76 4.44 -18.89
N HIS A 92 9.38 5.37 -18.18
CA HIS A 92 8.83 5.93 -16.95
C HIS A 92 7.53 6.70 -17.16
N MET A 93 7.44 7.54 -18.20
CA MET A 93 6.18 8.21 -18.54
C MET A 93 5.06 7.20 -18.80
N SER A 94 5.38 6.10 -19.49
CA SER A 94 4.43 5.01 -19.74
C SER A 94 3.97 4.35 -18.44
N MET A 95 4.90 4.12 -17.50
CA MET A 95 4.57 3.59 -16.16
C MET A 95 3.63 4.54 -15.41
N TYR A 96 3.95 5.84 -15.35
CA TYR A 96 3.09 6.84 -14.71
C TYR A 96 1.71 6.93 -15.37
N LEU A 97 1.62 6.75 -16.68
CA LEU A 97 0.36 6.80 -17.41
C LEU A 97 -0.60 5.67 -16.98
N PHE A 98 -0.10 4.44 -16.75
CA PHE A 98 -0.94 3.37 -16.22
C PHE A 98 -1.51 3.73 -14.83
N PHE A 99 -0.65 4.18 -13.91
CA PHE A 99 -1.09 4.60 -12.58
C PHE A 99 -2.00 5.84 -12.63
N PHE A 100 -1.84 6.72 -13.61
CA PHE A 100 -2.72 7.85 -13.85
C PHE A 100 -4.15 7.38 -14.13
N PHE A 101 -4.33 6.38 -15.02
CA PHE A 101 -5.65 5.80 -15.29
C PHE A 101 -6.24 5.07 -14.07
N PHE A 102 -5.40 4.49 -13.22
CA PHE A 102 -5.82 3.96 -11.93
C PHE A 102 -6.35 5.07 -10.99
N GLY A 103 -5.66 6.20 -10.89
CA GLY A 103 -6.17 7.35 -10.12
C GLY A 103 -7.47 7.91 -10.71
N LEU A 104 -7.55 7.99 -12.03
CA LEU A 104 -8.72 8.51 -12.74
C LEU A 104 -9.95 7.61 -12.58
N SER A 105 -9.78 6.29 -12.56
CA SER A 105 -10.89 5.35 -12.32
C SER A 105 -11.51 5.54 -10.92
N TYR A 106 -10.70 5.89 -9.92
CA TYR A 106 -11.18 6.28 -8.59
C TYR A 106 -11.95 7.61 -8.59
N LEU A 107 -11.47 8.63 -9.30
CA LEU A 107 -12.16 9.92 -9.42
C LEU A 107 -13.50 9.80 -10.14
N PHE A 108 -13.53 9.09 -11.26
CA PHE A 108 -14.77 8.82 -11.99
C PHE A 108 -15.75 8.00 -11.15
N SER A 109 -15.26 7.02 -10.40
CA SER A 109 -16.08 6.26 -9.44
C SER A 109 -16.61 7.12 -8.28
N TYR A 110 -15.95 8.23 -7.95
CA TYR A 110 -16.41 9.19 -6.95
C TYR A 110 -17.46 10.16 -7.52
N CYS A 111 -17.27 10.64 -8.75
CA CYS A 111 -18.21 11.52 -9.44
C CYS A 111 -19.51 10.83 -9.91
N GLY A 112 -19.68 9.53 -9.64
CA GLY A 112 -20.86 8.78 -10.05
C GLY A 112 -20.92 8.44 -11.55
N ALA A 113 -19.77 8.45 -12.24
CA ALA A 113 -19.71 8.04 -13.64
C ALA A 113 -20.11 6.55 -13.79
N SER A 114 -20.73 6.21 -14.91
CA SER A 114 -21.17 4.84 -15.25
C SER A 114 -19.98 3.95 -15.65
N LEU A 115 -19.03 3.75 -14.75
CA LEU A 115 -17.94 2.80 -14.92
C LEU A 115 -18.41 1.36 -14.63
N PRO A 116 -17.82 0.35 -15.28
CA PRO A 116 -17.99 -1.04 -14.87
C PRO A 116 -17.67 -1.21 -13.38
N LEU A 117 -18.40 -2.12 -12.73
CA LEU A 117 -18.12 -2.50 -11.35
C LEU A 117 -16.65 -2.93 -11.25
N ASP A 118 -15.94 -2.45 -10.22
CA ASP A 118 -14.53 -2.75 -9.95
C ASP A 118 -13.51 -2.21 -10.96
N ALA A 119 -13.84 -1.21 -11.79
CA ALA A 119 -12.86 -0.54 -12.64
C ALA A 119 -11.54 -0.13 -11.92
N PRO A 120 -11.56 0.30 -10.63
CA PRO A 120 -10.33 0.52 -9.88
C PRO A 120 -9.43 -0.71 -9.69
N TYR A 121 -10.00 -1.90 -9.51
CA TYR A 121 -9.20 -3.14 -9.43
C TYR A 121 -8.56 -3.47 -10.77
N PHE A 122 -9.33 -3.41 -11.85
CA PHE A 122 -8.84 -3.69 -13.20
C PHE A 122 -7.68 -2.75 -13.59
N THR A 123 -7.88 -1.44 -13.40
CA THR A 123 -6.86 -0.43 -13.73
C THR A 123 -5.61 -0.56 -12.85
N LEU A 124 -5.74 -1.00 -11.59
CA LEU A 124 -4.58 -1.27 -10.73
C LEU A 124 -3.80 -2.51 -11.17
N VAL A 125 -4.50 -3.58 -11.55
CA VAL A 125 -3.87 -4.79 -12.11
C VAL A 125 -3.09 -4.43 -13.37
N LEU A 126 -3.67 -3.64 -14.28
CA LEU A 126 -2.96 -3.15 -15.46
C LEU A 126 -1.74 -2.28 -15.10
N SER A 127 -1.81 -1.52 -14.01
CA SER A 127 -0.69 -0.67 -13.57
C SER A 127 0.50 -1.49 -13.10
N PHE A 128 0.29 -2.45 -12.19
CA PHE A 128 1.38 -3.33 -11.75
C PHE A 128 1.87 -4.27 -12.87
N PHE A 129 0.98 -4.71 -13.75
CA PHE A 129 1.37 -5.48 -14.93
C PHE A 129 2.24 -4.65 -15.89
N GLY A 130 1.84 -3.41 -16.19
CA GLY A 130 2.58 -2.49 -17.05
C GLY A 130 3.96 -2.16 -16.47
N GLU A 131 4.04 -1.90 -15.16
CA GLU A 131 5.30 -1.73 -14.43
C GLU A 131 6.21 -2.96 -14.57
N THR A 132 5.66 -4.16 -14.35
CA THR A 132 6.40 -5.42 -14.46
C THR A 132 6.95 -5.65 -15.87
N LEU A 133 6.12 -5.40 -16.90
CA LEU A 133 6.49 -5.52 -18.30
C LEU A 133 7.62 -4.55 -18.66
N LEU A 134 7.51 -3.30 -18.23
CA LEU A 134 8.52 -2.27 -18.49
C LEU A 134 9.85 -2.61 -17.80
N PHE A 135 9.84 -3.06 -16.54
CA PHE A 135 11.05 -3.53 -15.87
C PHE A 135 11.70 -4.68 -16.61
N PHE A 136 10.93 -5.69 -17.03
CA PHE A 136 11.46 -6.85 -17.72
C PHE A 136 12.25 -6.49 -18.97
N PHE A 137 11.73 -5.58 -19.81
CA PHE A 137 12.39 -5.19 -21.04
C PHE A 137 13.45 -4.08 -20.86
N HIS A 138 13.54 -3.45 -19.69
CA HIS A 138 14.56 -2.42 -19.38
C HIS A 138 15.97 -3.00 -19.15
N LEU A 139 16.10 -4.30 -18.83
CA LEU A 139 17.35 -4.88 -18.32
C LEU A 139 18.40 -5.25 -19.38
N HIS A 140 18.07 -5.15 -20.68
CA HIS A 140 19.00 -5.54 -21.75
C HIS A 140 20.26 -4.67 -21.76
N GLY A 141 21.43 -5.32 -21.66
CA GLY A 141 22.74 -4.66 -21.73
C GLY A 141 23.23 -4.01 -20.43
N ARG A 142 22.62 -4.35 -19.28
CA ARG A 142 23.04 -3.91 -17.94
C ARG A 142 24.05 -4.88 -17.30
N SER A 143 24.70 -4.46 -16.21
CA SER A 143 25.61 -5.33 -15.46
C SER A 143 24.85 -6.46 -14.75
N HIS A 144 25.54 -7.54 -14.39
CA HIS A 144 24.92 -8.68 -13.73
C HIS A 144 24.28 -8.29 -12.38
N LEU A 145 24.91 -7.37 -11.65
CA LEU A 145 24.37 -6.81 -10.42
C LEU A 145 23.06 -6.04 -10.66
N ASP A 146 23.05 -5.14 -11.65
CA ASP A 146 21.89 -4.32 -12.03
C ASP A 146 20.71 -5.21 -12.47
N ILE A 147 20.99 -6.25 -13.27
CA ILE A 147 20.00 -7.26 -13.66
C ILE A 147 19.43 -7.98 -12.43
N HIS A 148 20.27 -8.44 -11.49
CA HIS A 148 19.82 -9.22 -10.34
C HIS A 148 18.89 -8.42 -9.42
N VAL A 149 19.28 -7.20 -9.04
CA VAL A 149 18.47 -6.36 -8.15
C VAL A 149 17.13 -5.96 -8.75
N HIS A 150 17.09 -5.70 -10.05
CA HIS A 150 15.84 -5.38 -10.76
C HIS A 150 15.02 -6.62 -11.09
N THR A 151 15.62 -7.79 -11.24
CA THR A 151 14.86 -9.06 -11.33
C THR A 151 14.03 -9.27 -10.07
N LEU A 152 14.58 -8.94 -8.90
CA LEU A 152 13.83 -8.97 -7.64
C LEU A 152 12.70 -7.91 -7.61
N LEU A 153 12.86 -6.76 -8.28
CA LEU A 153 11.75 -5.82 -8.50
C LEU A 153 10.65 -6.43 -9.38
N ILE A 154 11.00 -7.12 -10.47
CA ILE A 154 10.03 -7.83 -11.32
C ILE A 154 9.24 -8.87 -10.52
N VAL A 155 9.91 -9.61 -9.64
CA VAL A 155 9.27 -10.60 -8.76
C VAL A 155 8.25 -9.92 -7.84
N VAL A 156 8.63 -8.85 -7.14
CA VAL A 156 7.74 -8.19 -6.18
C VAL A 156 6.57 -7.46 -6.86
N THR A 157 6.79 -6.82 -8.03
CA THR A 157 5.71 -6.17 -8.80
C THR A 157 4.72 -7.21 -9.37
N SER A 158 5.22 -8.39 -9.75
CA SER A 158 4.38 -9.52 -10.15
C SER A 158 3.51 -9.99 -8.97
N LEU A 159 4.06 -10.07 -7.76
CA LEU A 159 3.31 -10.41 -6.55
C LEU A 159 2.27 -9.34 -6.19
N CYS A 160 2.58 -8.05 -6.38
CA CYS A 160 1.60 -6.97 -6.26
C CYS A 160 0.42 -7.17 -7.23
N THR A 161 0.71 -7.52 -8.49
CA THR A 161 -0.32 -7.85 -9.49
C THR A 161 -1.18 -9.02 -9.03
N LEU A 162 -0.55 -10.15 -8.64
CA LEU A 162 -1.24 -11.36 -8.22
C LEU A 162 -2.09 -11.14 -6.96
N CYS A 163 -1.57 -10.43 -5.95
CA CYS A 163 -2.33 -10.12 -4.75
C CYS A 163 -3.47 -9.14 -5.01
N THR A 164 -3.35 -8.23 -5.98
CA THR A 164 -4.47 -7.37 -6.41
C THR A 164 -5.57 -8.20 -7.08
N CYS A 165 -5.20 -9.16 -7.95
CA CYS A 165 -6.17 -10.11 -8.51
C CYS A 165 -6.83 -10.96 -7.42
N PHE A 166 -6.05 -11.44 -6.44
CA PHE A 166 -6.56 -12.24 -5.33
C PHE A 166 -7.53 -11.42 -4.45
N GLU A 167 -7.21 -10.16 -4.17
CA GLU A 167 -8.13 -9.22 -3.50
C GLU A 167 -9.42 -9.02 -4.30
N TRP A 168 -9.32 -8.85 -5.62
CA TRP A 168 -10.47 -8.67 -6.51
C TRP A 168 -11.41 -9.89 -6.49
N LEU A 169 -10.87 -11.10 -6.48
CA LEU A 169 -11.64 -12.35 -6.41
C LEU A 169 -12.19 -12.63 -5.00
N HIS A 170 -11.49 -12.20 -3.96
CA HIS A 170 -11.80 -12.50 -2.56
C HIS A 170 -11.99 -11.25 -1.70
N LYS A 171 -12.82 -10.31 -2.16
CA LYS A 171 -13.10 -9.01 -1.49
C LYS A 171 -13.61 -9.08 -0.05
N ARG A 172 -14.00 -10.26 0.42
CA ARG A 172 -14.44 -10.50 1.81
C ARG A 172 -13.32 -10.94 2.75
N SER A 173 -12.17 -11.32 2.19
CA SER A 173 -11.02 -11.80 2.94
C SER A 173 -10.12 -10.62 3.34
N VAL A 174 -9.93 -10.43 4.66
CA VAL A 174 -8.98 -9.44 5.17
C VAL A 174 -7.54 -9.76 4.75
N LEU A 175 -7.20 -11.05 4.62
CA LEU A 175 -5.86 -11.45 4.17
C LEU A 175 -5.64 -11.09 2.70
N ALA A 176 -6.67 -11.23 1.86
CA ALA A 176 -6.58 -10.80 0.47
C ALA A 176 -6.42 -9.28 0.38
N ALA A 177 -7.19 -8.52 1.17
CA ALA A 177 -7.09 -7.06 1.25
C ALA A 177 -5.75 -6.55 1.83
N LEU A 178 -5.11 -7.33 2.72
CA LEU A 178 -3.78 -7.00 3.28
C LEU A 178 -2.63 -7.44 2.37
N GLY A 179 -2.83 -8.42 1.48
CA GLY A 179 -1.79 -8.93 0.58
C GLY A 179 -1.25 -7.86 -0.37
N ARG A 180 -2.12 -7.03 -0.94
CA ARG A 180 -1.72 -5.92 -1.82
C ARG A 180 -0.82 -4.89 -1.11
N PRO A 181 -1.22 -4.27 0.02
CA PRO A 181 -0.34 -3.35 0.73
C PRO A 181 0.92 -4.02 1.26
N PHE A 182 0.88 -5.30 1.64
CA PHE A 182 2.06 -6.05 2.07
C PHE A 182 3.14 -6.08 0.99
N TRP A 183 2.83 -6.53 -0.23
CA TRP A 183 3.81 -6.59 -1.31
C TRP A 183 4.22 -5.20 -1.81
N CYS A 184 3.33 -4.21 -1.77
CA CYS A 184 3.71 -2.81 -2.02
C CYS A 184 4.73 -2.29 -0.99
N CYS A 185 4.65 -2.72 0.28
CA CYS A 185 5.64 -2.39 1.29
C CYS A 185 7.01 -2.98 0.93
N VAL A 186 7.04 -4.27 0.58
CA VAL A 186 8.27 -4.96 0.17
C VAL A 186 8.86 -4.27 -1.06
N GLN A 187 8.04 -3.99 -2.08
CA GLN A 187 8.44 -3.25 -3.29
C GLN A 187 9.05 -1.89 -2.93
N GLY A 188 8.39 -1.10 -2.10
CA GLY A 188 8.87 0.22 -1.69
C GLY A 188 10.20 0.18 -0.93
N THR A 189 10.33 -0.73 0.04
CA THR A 189 11.61 -0.90 0.76
C THR A 189 12.72 -1.45 -0.12
N TRP A 190 12.39 -2.31 -1.09
CA TRP A 190 13.37 -2.85 -2.02
C TRP A 190 13.88 -1.79 -2.99
N PHE A 191 13.02 -0.91 -3.49
CA PHE A 191 13.47 0.26 -4.27
C PHE A 191 14.54 1.07 -3.54
N TRP A 192 14.34 1.35 -2.25
CA TRP A 192 15.36 2.00 -1.43
C TRP A 192 16.66 1.20 -1.37
N GLN A 193 16.58 -0.11 -1.16
CA GLN A 193 17.74 -0.99 -1.13
C GLN A 193 18.49 -0.99 -2.48
N VAL A 194 17.79 -1.03 -3.62
CA VAL A 194 18.40 -0.89 -4.96
C VAL A 194 19.13 0.44 -5.09
N GLY A 195 18.52 1.53 -4.62
CA GLY A 195 19.16 2.85 -4.58
C GLY A 195 20.49 2.83 -3.82
N PHE A 196 20.54 2.18 -2.65
CA PHE A 196 21.77 2.04 -1.87
C PHE A 196 22.79 1.09 -2.49
N ILE A 197 22.37 0.02 -3.16
CA ILE A 197 23.29 -0.93 -3.80
C ILE A 197 23.94 -0.30 -5.02
N LEU A 198 23.16 0.29 -5.93
CA LEU A 198 23.66 0.80 -7.20
C LEU A 198 24.18 2.24 -7.12
N TYR A 199 23.59 3.07 -6.25
CA TYR A 199 23.80 4.52 -6.24
C TYR A 199 24.00 5.07 -4.82
N ASN A 200 24.76 4.36 -3.98
CA ASN A 200 24.97 4.74 -2.58
C ASN A 200 25.38 6.23 -2.47
N PRO A 201 24.60 7.08 -1.78
CA PRO A 201 24.87 8.51 -1.69
C PRO A 201 25.90 8.86 -0.60
N LEU A 202 26.32 7.89 0.22
CA LEU A 202 27.22 8.14 1.34
C LEU A 202 28.67 8.38 0.86
N PRO A 203 29.38 9.36 1.44
CA PRO A 203 30.77 9.61 1.11
C PRO A 203 31.63 8.39 1.46
N ASN A 204 32.54 8.01 0.56
CA ASN A 204 33.43 6.85 0.69
C ASN A 204 32.73 5.48 0.74
N ALA A 205 31.47 5.38 0.32
CA ALA A 205 30.82 4.09 0.17
C ALA A 205 31.57 3.23 -0.87
N LYS A 206 31.96 2.01 -0.47
CA LYS A 206 32.53 1.04 -1.40
C LYS A 206 31.43 0.58 -2.37
N LYS A 207 31.74 0.62 -3.66
CA LYS A 207 30.85 0.05 -4.68
C LYS A 207 30.79 -1.46 -4.53
N TRP A 208 29.61 -2.01 -4.79
CA TRP A 208 29.42 -3.44 -4.88
C TRP A 208 30.20 -4.01 -6.06
N ASP A 209 30.79 -5.18 -5.88
CA ASP A 209 31.52 -5.87 -6.94
C ASP A 209 30.53 -6.68 -7.79
N GLU A 210 30.33 -6.24 -9.03
CA GLU A 210 29.33 -6.80 -9.95
C GLU A 210 29.67 -8.22 -10.43
N HIS A 211 30.91 -8.68 -10.24
CA HIS A 211 31.38 -10.00 -10.65
C HIS A 211 31.55 -10.97 -9.48
N ASN A 212 31.39 -10.50 -8.25
CA ASN A 212 31.54 -11.32 -7.05
C ASN A 212 30.25 -12.09 -6.75
N HIS A 213 30.27 -13.39 -6.99
CA HIS A 213 29.12 -14.28 -6.78
C HIS A 213 28.60 -14.25 -5.33
N GLU A 214 29.50 -14.21 -4.34
CA GLU A 214 29.11 -14.16 -2.92
C GLU A 214 28.33 -12.89 -2.59
N GLN A 215 28.77 -11.74 -3.12
CA GLN A 215 28.05 -10.48 -2.93
C GLN A 215 26.66 -10.51 -3.57
N ILE A 216 26.53 -11.13 -4.75
CA ILE A 216 25.23 -11.28 -5.43
C ILE A 216 24.29 -12.20 -4.63
N MET A 217 24.80 -13.29 -4.05
CA MET A 217 24.00 -14.17 -3.20
C MET A 217 23.46 -13.48 -1.95
N VAL A 218 24.26 -12.59 -1.34
CA VAL A 218 23.84 -11.80 -0.18
C VAL A 218 22.64 -10.90 -0.52
N ILE A 219 22.53 -10.39 -1.75
CA ILE A 219 21.41 -9.54 -2.18
C ILE A 219 20.08 -10.27 -2.09
N THR A 220 20.03 -11.55 -2.50
CA THR A 220 18.81 -12.36 -2.38
C THR A 220 18.43 -12.56 -0.92
N SER A 221 19.41 -12.78 -0.04
CA SER A 221 19.17 -12.87 1.40
C SER A 221 18.64 -11.55 1.97
N MET A 222 19.18 -10.41 1.54
CA MET A 222 18.67 -9.08 1.91
C MET A 222 17.21 -8.92 1.47
N PHE A 223 16.84 -9.31 0.25
CA PHE A 223 15.46 -9.29 -0.21
C PHE A 223 14.52 -10.12 0.69
N CYS A 224 14.94 -11.32 1.08
CA CYS A 224 14.19 -12.13 2.05
C CYS A 224 14.03 -11.42 3.40
N TRP A 225 15.04 -10.68 3.87
CA TRP A 225 14.92 -9.88 5.09
C TRP A 225 13.90 -8.75 4.96
N HIS A 226 13.76 -8.12 3.79
CA HIS A 226 12.68 -7.15 3.55
C HIS A 226 11.30 -7.79 3.68
N ILE A 227 11.11 -9.03 3.20
CA ILE A 227 9.86 -9.78 3.36
C ILE A 227 9.59 -10.07 4.85
N ILE A 228 10.61 -10.54 5.59
CA ILE A 228 10.49 -10.83 7.03
C ILE A 228 10.19 -9.54 7.81
N ALA A 229 10.87 -8.44 7.50
CA ALA A 229 10.66 -7.14 8.13
C ALA A 229 9.23 -6.63 7.87
N ALA A 230 8.73 -6.74 6.63
CA ALA A 230 7.35 -6.42 6.30
C ALA A 230 6.36 -7.30 7.08
N LEU A 231 6.64 -8.60 7.24
CA LEU A 231 5.79 -9.51 8.02
C LEU A 231 5.71 -9.07 9.49
N ILE A 232 6.86 -8.82 10.12
CA ILE A 232 6.92 -8.32 11.51
C ILE A 232 6.14 -7.02 11.65
N TRP A 233 6.32 -6.08 10.71
CA TRP A 233 5.65 -4.80 10.71
C TRP A 233 4.12 -4.94 10.60
N PHE A 234 3.62 -5.75 9.66
CA PHE A 234 2.18 -5.96 9.48
C PHE A 234 1.56 -6.70 10.67
N THR A 235 2.26 -7.67 11.27
CA THR A 235 1.83 -8.30 12.52
C THR A 235 1.74 -7.28 13.65
N PHE A 236 2.72 -6.39 13.78
CA PHE A 236 2.69 -5.30 14.76
C PHE A 236 1.50 -4.35 14.53
N LEU A 237 1.21 -3.96 13.29
CA LEU A 237 0.05 -3.13 12.96
C LEU A 237 -1.26 -3.81 13.35
N CYS A 238 -1.44 -5.10 13.02
CA CYS A 238 -2.61 -5.88 13.43
C CYS A 238 -2.80 -5.84 14.95
N PHE A 239 -1.74 -6.10 15.70
CA PHE A 239 -1.76 -6.04 17.16
C PHE A 239 -2.14 -4.64 17.69
N ARG A 240 -1.57 -3.59 17.08
CA ARG A 240 -1.81 -2.20 17.51
C ARG A 240 -3.25 -1.77 17.28
N TYR A 241 -3.82 -2.14 16.14
CA TYR A 241 -5.22 -1.84 15.80
C TYR A 241 -6.19 -2.67 16.63
N SER A 242 -5.89 -3.94 16.88
CA SER A 242 -6.66 -4.78 17.80
C SER A 242 -6.77 -4.15 19.19
N ARG A 243 -5.63 -3.68 19.74
CA ARG A 243 -5.60 -2.97 21.03
C ARG A 243 -6.35 -1.64 20.99
N LYS A 244 -6.16 -0.82 19.95
CA LYS A 244 -6.85 0.47 19.77
C LYS A 244 -8.37 0.30 19.87
N TYR A 245 -8.94 -0.63 19.11
CA TYR A 245 -10.40 -0.83 19.09
C TYR A 245 -10.94 -1.55 20.33
N LYS A 246 -10.14 -2.42 20.97
CA LYS A 246 -10.48 -2.99 22.28
C LYS A 246 -10.60 -1.87 23.34
N ASN A 247 -9.64 -0.94 23.36
CA ASN A 247 -9.62 0.17 24.33
C ASN A 247 -10.79 1.14 24.10
N ILE A 248 -11.03 1.57 22.84
CA ILE A 248 -12.15 2.46 22.50
C ILE A 248 -13.46 1.88 23.03
N TRP A 249 -13.71 0.59 22.76
CA TRP A 249 -14.95 -0.05 23.21
C TRP A 249 -15.03 -0.26 24.72
N SER A 250 -13.92 -0.58 25.39
CA SER A 250 -13.91 -0.70 26.84
C SER A 250 -14.36 0.60 27.52
N VAL A 251 -13.91 1.75 27.00
CA VAL A 251 -14.31 3.07 27.51
C VAL A 251 -15.79 3.34 27.24
N THR A 252 -16.28 3.08 26.03
CA THR A 252 -17.70 3.29 25.68
C THR A 252 -18.64 2.45 26.52
N HIS A 253 -18.35 1.16 26.74
CA HIS A 253 -19.17 0.31 27.62
C HIS A 253 -19.15 0.74 29.07
N THR A 254 -18.00 1.17 29.60
CA THR A 254 -17.95 1.71 30.96
C THR A 254 -18.78 2.99 31.09
N GLN A 255 -18.77 3.87 30.08
CA GLN A 255 -19.61 5.06 30.06
C GLN A 255 -21.11 4.72 29.97
N GLU A 256 -21.52 3.80 29.10
CA GLU A 256 -22.92 3.35 28.96
C GLU A 256 -23.44 2.74 30.28
N ALA A 257 -22.66 1.84 30.90
CA ALA A 257 -23.02 1.20 32.16
C ALA A 257 -23.08 2.20 33.34
N THR A 258 -22.18 3.19 33.34
CA THR A 258 -22.20 4.26 34.36
C THR A 258 -23.43 5.14 34.17
N SER A 259 -23.75 5.54 32.94
CA SER A 259 -24.92 6.35 32.61
C SER A 259 -26.23 5.65 32.96
N SER A 260 -26.36 4.34 32.67
CA SER A 260 -27.55 3.56 33.02
C SER A 260 -27.73 3.46 34.53
N LYS A 261 -26.64 3.29 35.28
CA LYS A 261 -26.67 3.25 36.75
C LYS A 261 -27.06 4.60 37.36
N TYR A 262 -26.56 5.71 36.81
CA TYR A 262 -26.99 7.05 37.22
C TYR A 262 -28.47 7.30 36.95
N GLN A 263 -29.00 6.85 35.81
CA GLN A 263 -30.43 6.97 35.50
C GLN A 263 -31.29 6.14 36.47
N GLN A 264 -30.87 4.93 36.82
CA GLN A 264 -31.58 4.10 37.81
C GLN A 264 -31.61 4.76 39.19
N LEU A 265 -30.47 5.24 39.69
CA LEU A 265 -30.39 5.93 40.99
C LEU A 265 -31.28 7.18 41.02
N LYS A 266 -31.36 7.94 39.93
CA LYS A 266 -32.22 9.12 39.84
C LYS A 266 -33.71 8.76 39.89
N ILE A 267 -34.13 7.68 39.22
CA ILE A 267 -35.51 7.19 39.26
C ILE A 267 -35.89 6.73 40.67
N GLU A 268 -34.99 6.04 41.38
CA GLU A 268 -35.20 5.63 42.77
C GLU A 268 -35.37 6.85 43.69
N ASP A 269 -34.51 7.87 43.56
CA ASP A 269 -34.57 9.11 44.34
C ASP A 269 -35.88 9.88 44.09
N ASP A 270 -36.25 10.11 42.82
CA ASP A 270 -37.50 10.79 42.44
C ASP A 270 -38.75 10.02 42.93
N SER A 271 -38.69 8.67 42.95
CA SER A 271 -39.79 7.84 43.45
C SER A 271 -39.98 7.92 44.96
N SER A 272 -38.88 8.09 45.72
CA SER A 272 -38.92 8.21 47.17
C SER A 272 -39.52 9.54 47.64
N VAL A 273 -39.32 10.61 46.87
CA VAL A 273 -39.86 11.95 47.16
C VAL A 273 -41.36 12.06 46.86
N MET A 274 -41.92 11.22 45.98
CA MET A 274 -43.37 11.20 45.68
C MET A 274 -44.20 10.34 46.66
N SER A 275 -43.55 9.54 47.51
CA SER A 275 -44.21 8.66 48.48
C SER A 275 -44.39 9.26 49.89
N ASP A 276 -43.88 10.47 50.13
CA ASP A 276 -44.06 11.26 51.35
C ASP A 276 -45.08 12.39 51.13
#